data_AF-A0A077UYR7-F1
#
_entry.id   AF-A0A077UYR7-F1
#
_cell.length_a   1.000
_cell.length_b   1.000
_cell.length_c   1.000
_cell.angle_alpha   90.00
_cell.angle_beta   90.00
_cell.angle_gamma   90.00
#
_symmetry.space_group_name_H-M   'P 1'
#
loop_
_entity.id
_entity.type
_entity.pdbx_description
1 polymer ?
#
loop_
_entity_poly.entity_id
_entity_poly.type
_entity_poly.pdbx_seq_one_letter_code
_entity_poly.pdbx_strand_id
1 'polypeptide(L)' 'MKPNSKSNMKIMKNYNWEYFQTQINQKLSEPETKKIYKQRKVDVEHVFGFHSIVS' A
#
# COMPACT_ATOMS: atom_id res chain seq x y z
N MET A 1 4.41 40.62 -8.53
CA MET A 1 3.07 40.00 -8.46
C MET A 1 3.24 38.53 -8.10
N LYS A 2 2.63 38.05 -7.00
CA LYS A 2 2.70 36.63 -6.59
C LYS A 2 1.77 35.81 -7.49
N PRO A 3 2.20 34.73 -8.15
CA PRO A 3 1.28 33.87 -8.84
C PRO A 3 0.47 33.09 -7.80
N ASN A 4 -0.82 33.38 -7.71
CA ASN A 4 -1.77 32.55 -6.97
C ASN A 4 -1.95 31.24 -7.74
N SER A 5 -1.06 30.28 -7.53
CA SER A 5 -1.19 28.95 -8.15
C SER A 5 -2.20 28.11 -7.36
N LYS A 6 -3.48 28.48 -7.40
CA LYS A 6 -4.55 27.49 -7.23
C LYS A 6 -4.58 26.68 -8.53
N SER A 7 -3.56 25.85 -8.74
CA SER A 7 -3.58 24.85 -9.79
C SER A 7 -4.78 23.95 -9.50
N ASN A 8 -5.72 23.86 -10.45
CA ASN A 8 -6.85 22.94 -10.39
C ASN A 8 -6.29 21.51 -10.30
N MET A 9 -6.07 21.03 -9.08
CA MET A 9 -5.49 19.72 -8.84
C MET A 9 -6.57 18.70 -9.16
N LYS A 10 -6.53 18.16 -10.38
CA LYS A 10 -7.47 17.15 -10.81
C LYS A 10 -7.15 15.87 -10.04
N ILE A 11 -8.01 15.51 -9.09
CA ILE A 11 -7.91 14.22 -8.40
C ILE A 11 -8.15 13.15 -9.45
N MET A 12 -7.06 12.54 -9.92
CA MET A 12 -7.12 11.42 -10.84
C MET A 12 -7.27 10.15 -10.02
N LYS A 13 -8.36 9.41 -10.27
CA LYS A 13 -8.53 8.08 -9.70
C LYS A 13 -7.70 7.08 -10.50
N ASN A 14 -6.86 6.32 -9.80
CA ASN A 14 -6.15 5.20 -10.39
C ASN A 14 -7.00 3.93 -10.23
N TYR A 15 -7.75 3.58 -11.27
CA TYR A 15 -8.62 2.40 -11.26
C TYR A 15 -7.84 1.09 -11.11
N ASN A 16 -6.62 1.01 -11.64
CA ASN A 16 -5.78 -0.18 -11.46
C ASN A 16 -5.42 -0.37 -9.98
N TRP A 17 -5.11 0.73 -9.29
CA TRP A 17 -4.85 0.70 -7.85
C TRP A 17 -6.07 0.22 -7.06
N GLU A 18 -7.25 0.77 -7.34
CA GLU A 18 -8.50 0.35 -6.69
C GLU A 18 -8.82 -1.14 -6.95
N TYR A 19 -8.59 -1.62 -8.18
CA TYR A 19 -8.75 -3.02 -8.55
C TYR A 19 -7.84 -3.95 -7.74
N PHE A 20 -6.56 -3.61 -7.57
CA PHE A 20 -5.66 -4.44 -6.77
C PHE A 20 -5.98 -4.36 -5.27
N GLN A 21 -6.33 -3.18 -4.76
CA GLN A 21 -6.74 -3.01 -3.36
C GLN A 21 -7.97 -3.86 -3.02
N THR A 22 -8.99 -3.85 -3.89
CA THR A 22 -10.21 -4.66 -3.69
C THR A 22 -9.92 -6.16 -3.72
N GLN A 23 -9.09 -6.64 -4.65
CA GLN A 23 -8.68 -8.05 -4.68
C GLN A 23 -7.89 -8.46 -3.44
N ILE A 24 -6.98 -7.62 -2.96
CA ILE A 24 -6.22 -7.89 -1.73
C ILE A 24 -7.17 -7.95 -0.53
N ASN A 25 -8.10 -7.00 -0.41
CA ASN A 25 -9.06 -6.96 0.69
C ASN A 25 -10.00 -8.17 0.70
N GLN A 26 -10.44 -8.64 -0.47
CA GLN A 26 -11.21 -9.88 -0.58
C GLN A 26 -10.42 -11.07 -0.04
N LYS A 27 -9.17 -11.24 -0.48
CA LYS A 27 -8.30 -12.34 -0.01
C LYS A 27 -7.95 -12.25 1.47
N LEU A 28 -7.87 -11.04 2.04
CA LEU A 28 -7.58 -10.82 3.46
C LEU A 28 -8.81 -10.85 4.36
N SER A 29 -10.02 -10.92 3.78
CA SER A 29 -11.25 -11.07 4.56
C SER A 29 -11.40 -12.49 5.12
N GLU A 30 -10.83 -13.48 4.43
CA GLU A 30 -10.72 -14.86 4.91
C GLU A 30 -9.81 -14.95 6.16
N PRO A 31 -10.26 -15.62 7.23
CA PRO A 31 -9.55 -15.63 8.51
C PRO A 31 -8.21 -16.39 8.47
N GLU A 32 -8.09 -17.45 7.67
CA GLU A 32 -6.85 -18.23 7.53
C GLU A 32 -5.76 -17.44 6.80
N THR A 33 -6.09 -16.86 5.64
CA THR A 33 -5.18 -16.02 4.85
C THR A 33 -4.79 -14.76 5.61
N LYS A 34 -5.69 -14.16 6.39
CA LYS A 34 -5.36 -13.02 7.25
C LYS A 34 -4.30 -13.36 8.30
N LYS A 35 -4.36 -14.56 8.89
CA LYS A 35 -3.37 -15.02 9.87
C LYS A 35 -1.99 -15.20 9.21
N ILE A 36 -1.94 -15.85 8.05
CA ILE A 36 -0.71 -16.08 7.29
C ILE A 36 -0.12 -14.75 6.79
N TYR A 37 -0.95 -13.84 6.29
CA TYR A 37 -0.51 -12.53 5.84
C TYR A 37 0.06 -11.69 6.99
N LYS A 38 -0.57 -11.69 8.17
CA LYS A 38 -0.04 -11.00 9.36
C LYS A 38 1.34 -11.53 9.75
N GLN A 39 1.51 -12.85 9.78
CA GLN A 39 2.81 -13.47 10.09
C GLN A 39 3.86 -13.05 9.05
N ARG A 40 3.55 -13.20 7.76
CA ARG A 40 4.47 -12.84 6.67
C ARG A 40 4.75 -11.36 6.60
N LYS A 41 3.82 -10.48 6.99
CA LYS A 41 4.05 -9.04 7.00
C LYS A 41 5.09 -8.65 8.04
N VAL A 42 5.08 -9.29 9.22
CA VAL A 42 6.12 -9.11 10.24
C VAL A 42 7.46 -9.62 9.72
N ASP A 43 7.49 -10.78 9.05
CA ASP A 43 8.72 -11.33 8.46
C ASP A 43 9.26 -10.42 7.34
N VAL A 44 8.40 -9.91 6.47
CA VAL A 44 8.77 -8.99 5.37
C VAL A 44 9.27 -7.66 5.92
N GLU A 45 8.57 -7.03 6.87
CA GLU A 45 9.04 -5.76 7.46
C GLU A 45 10.36 -5.94 8.23
N HIS A 46 10.55 -7.07 8.92
CA HIS A 46 11.82 -7.42 9.53
C HIS A 46 12.91 -7.58 8.45
N VAL A 47 12.70 -8.46 7.46
CA VAL A 47 13.70 -8.77 6.42
C VAL A 47 14.08 -7.54 5.59
N PHE A 48 13.11 -6.73 5.15
CA PHE A 48 13.38 -5.55 4.32
C PHE A 48 13.81 -4.33 5.14
N GLY A 49 13.33 -4.18 6.37
CA GLY A 49 13.75 -3.10 7.27
C GLY A 49 15.19 -3.27 7.75
N PHE A 50 15.67 -4.49 7.96
CA PHE A 50 17.07 -4.74 8.33
C PHE A 50 18.01 -4.68 7.13
N HIS A 51 17.61 -5.19 5.96
CA HIS A 51 18.49 -5.20 4.78
C HIS A 51 18.87 -3.78 4.29
N SER A 52 18.02 -2.79 4.57
CA SER A 52 18.28 -1.38 4.24
C SER A 52 19.07 -0.61 5.31
N ILE A 53 19.20 -1.12 6.54
CA ILE A 53 20.05 -0.53 7.60
C ILE A 53 21.49 -1.09 7.55
N VAL A 54 21.69 -2.26 6.92
CA VAL A 54 22.99 -2.94 6.87
C VAL A 54 23.65 -2.83 5.47
N SER A 55 23.18 -1.93 4.60
CA SER A 55 23.78 -1.67 3.28
C SER A 55 24.25 -0.24 3.13
#